data_AF-A0A6V8P1L1-F1
#
_entry.id   AF-A0A6V8P1L1-F1
#
_cell.length_a   1.000
_cell.length_b   1.000
_cell.length_c   1.000
_cell.angle_alpha   90.00
_cell.angle_beta   90.00
_cell.angle_gamma   90.00
#
_symmetry.space_group_name_H-M   'P 1'
#
loop_
_entity.id
_entity.type
_entity.pdbx_description
1 polymer ?
#
loop_
_entity_poly.entity_id
_entity_poly.type
_entity_poly.pdbx_seq_one_letter_code
_entity_poly.pdbx_strand_id
1 'polypeptide(L)'
;MTKKRLSMRKIKEALRLKALGLTNRQIARSVKVSRSTVAEYLRRAEEASLAWPLPEGLDDASLERLLFPPQGEPKDPKVLPDFSYIHTELKRKGVTLKLLWEEYLADHPGGYNYSHLCYLYRTWRDKLSLSMRQIHKAGEKMFVDFAGQTVPVVDARTGEINEAQVFVAVQGASNYTYAEA
;
A
#
# COMPACT_ATOMS: atom_id res chain seq x y z
N MET A 1 -9.08 -12.21 5.41
CA MET A 1 -10.15 -11.54 4.64
C MET A 1 -11.26 -11.13 5.58
N THR A 2 -11.52 -9.82 5.72
CA THR A 2 -12.66 -9.29 6.46
C THR A 2 -13.95 -9.68 5.75
N LYS A 3 -14.83 -10.44 6.41
CA LYS A 3 -16.13 -10.79 5.84
C LYS A 3 -16.93 -9.50 5.62
N LYS A 4 -17.47 -9.32 4.41
CA LYS A 4 -18.34 -8.19 4.07
C LYS A 4 -19.55 -8.18 5.03
N ARG A 5 -19.74 -7.08 5.76
CA ARG A 5 -20.84 -6.93 6.72
C ARG A 5 -22.19 -6.84 6.00
N LEU A 6 -23.25 -7.34 6.63
CA LEU A 6 -24.62 -7.11 6.18
C LEU A 6 -25.05 -5.67 6.46
N SER A 7 -26.00 -5.16 5.67
CA SER A 7 -26.64 -3.89 5.96
C SER A 7 -27.49 -3.97 7.22
N MET A 8 -27.62 -2.84 7.94
CA MET A 8 -28.38 -2.79 9.19
C MET A 8 -29.84 -3.17 9.02
N ARG A 9 -30.45 -2.80 7.88
CA ARG A 9 -31.78 -3.25 7.49
C ARG A 9 -31.93 -4.78 7.51
N LYS A 10 -30.94 -5.52 6.98
CA LYS A 10 -30.96 -6.99 6.95
C LYS A 10 -30.80 -7.61 8.33
N ILE A 11 -29.99 -6.99 9.19
CA ILE A 11 -29.78 -7.43 10.58
C ILE A 11 -31.05 -7.21 11.40
N LYS A 12 -31.66 -6.01 11.32
CA LYS A 12 -32.94 -5.70 11.97
C LYS A 12 -34.04 -6.69 11.54
N GLU A 13 -34.13 -6.98 10.25
CA GLU A 13 -35.12 -7.94 9.74
C GLU A 13 -34.85 -9.37 10.24
N ALA A 14 -33.58 -9.79 10.34
CA ALA A 14 -33.25 -11.10 10.92
C ALA A 14 -33.66 -11.20 12.41
N LEU A 15 -33.46 -10.14 13.20
CA LEU A 15 -33.88 -10.07 14.60
C LEU A 15 -35.41 -10.12 14.73
N ARG A 16 -36.12 -9.36 13.89
CA ARG A 16 -37.60 -9.38 13.84
C ARG A 16 -38.12 -10.77 13.52
N LEU A 17 -37.62 -11.41 12.46
CA LEU A 17 -38.06 -12.75 12.06
C LEU A 17 -37.74 -13.80 13.13
N LYS A 18 -36.62 -13.64 13.86
CA LYS A 18 -36.29 -14.51 14.99
C LYS A 18 -37.29 -14.38 16.14
N ALA A 19 -37.70 -13.15 16.48
CA ALA A 19 -38.74 -12.91 17.49
C ALA A 19 -40.12 -13.44 17.08
N LEU A 20 -40.40 -13.53 15.78
CA LEU A 20 -41.59 -14.19 15.23
C LEU A 20 -41.52 -15.74 15.24
N GLY A 21 -40.46 -16.33 15.82
CA GLY A 21 -40.31 -17.77 15.97
C GLY A 21 -39.76 -18.51 14.74
N LEU A 22 -39.28 -17.80 13.71
CA LEU A 22 -38.73 -18.45 12.53
C LEU A 22 -37.38 -19.13 12.84
N THR A 23 -37.14 -20.25 12.17
CA THR A 23 -35.85 -20.94 12.23
C THR A 23 -34.77 -20.17 11.46
N ASN A 24 -33.51 -20.32 11.86
CA ASN A 24 -32.38 -19.66 11.18
C ASN A 24 -32.32 -19.97 9.66
N ARG A 25 -32.84 -21.13 9.23
CA ARG A 25 -32.94 -21.52 7.82
C ARG A 25 -33.99 -20.69 7.07
N GLN A 26 -35.16 -20.47 7.67
CA GLN A 26 -36.22 -19.63 7.09
C GLN A 26 -35.78 -18.16 7.02
N ILE A 27 -35.14 -17.67 8.07
CA ILE A 27 -34.58 -16.30 8.12
C ILE A 27 -33.53 -16.10 7.02
N ALA A 28 -32.59 -17.04 6.89
CA ALA A 28 -31.56 -17.00 5.85
C ALA A 28 -32.13 -16.89 4.43
N ARG A 29 -33.21 -17.65 4.16
CA ARG A 29 -33.92 -17.60 2.88
C ARG A 29 -34.62 -16.25 2.66
N SER A 30 -35.27 -15.70 3.69
CA SER A 30 -35.97 -14.42 3.62
C SER A 30 -35.02 -13.24 3.37
N VAL A 31 -33.91 -13.19 4.12
CA VAL A 31 -32.95 -12.08 4.10
C VAL A 31 -31.88 -12.23 2.98
N LYS A 32 -31.92 -13.35 2.25
CA LYS A 32 -30.97 -13.74 1.18
C LYS A 32 -29.51 -13.72 1.66
N VAL A 33 -29.24 -14.49 2.71
CA VAL A 33 -27.90 -14.62 3.34
C VAL A 33 -27.66 -16.07 3.77
N SER A 34 -26.41 -16.46 4.04
CA SER A 34 -26.13 -17.82 4.51
C SER A 34 -26.66 -18.06 5.93
N ARG A 35 -27.05 -19.30 6.23
CA ARG A 35 -27.49 -19.72 7.58
C ARG A 35 -26.45 -19.41 8.66
N SER A 36 -25.16 -19.61 8.33
CA SER A 36 -24.04 -19.31 9.23
C SER A 36 -23.92 -17.82 9.56
N THR A 37 -24.19 -16.97 8.57
CA THR A 37 -24.20 -15.51 8.76
C THR A 37 -25.36 -15.08 9.65
N VAL A 38 -26.56 -15.65 9.49
CA VAL A 38 -27.70 -15.39 10.40
C VAL A 38 -27.36 -15.81 11.82
N ALA A 39 -26.82 -17.02 12.00
CA ALA A 39 -26.47 -17.54 13.33
C ALA A 39 -25.44 -16.64 14.04
N GLU A 40 -24.41 -16.20 13.33
CA GLU A 40 -23.39 -15.28 13.86
C GLU A 40 -24.00 -13.93 14.30
N TYR A 41 -24.90 -13.34 13.52
CA TYR A 41 -25.52 -12.07 13.90
C TYR A 41 -26.52 -12.18 15.05
N LEU A 42 -27.28 -13.29 15.11
CA LEU A 42 -28.14 -13.55 16.26
C LEU A 42 -27.32 -13.74 17.54
N ARG A 43 -26.20 -14.48 17.46
CA ARG A 43 -25.28 -14.65 18.61
C ARG A 43 -24.72 -13.31 19.08
N ARG A 44 -24.25 -12.45 18.15
CA ARG A 44 -23.75 -11.11 18.50
C ARG A 44 -24.80 -10.22 19.14
N ALA A 45 -26.04 -10.29 18.67
CA ALA A 45 -27.14 -9.55 19.28
C ALA A 45 -27.42 -10.04 20.71
N GLU A 46 -27.39 -11.34 20.93
CA GLU A 46 -27.52 -11.95 22.27
C GLU A 46 -26.36 -11.54 23.18
N GLU A 47 -25.11 -11.57 22.70
CA GLU A 47 -23.92 -11.08 23.42
C GLU A 47 -24.05 -9.58 23.78
N ALA A 48 -24.67 -8.79 22.91
CA ALA A 48 -24.96 -7.38 23.15
C ALA A 48 -26.24 -7.14 23.96
N SER A 49 -26.91 -8.20 24.45
CA SER A 49 -28.20 -8.13 25.17
C SER A 49 -29.31 -7.40 24.38
N LEU A 50 -29.28 -7.52 23.05
CA LEU A 50 -30.25 -6.92 22.13
C LEU A 50 -31.26 -7.98 21.67
N ALA A 51 -32.54 -7.69 21.90
CA ALA A 51 -33.67 -8.45 21.38
C ALA A 51 -34.59 -7.56 20.54
N TRP A 52 -35.45 -8.19 19.73
CA TRP A 52 -36.54 -7.49 19.08
C TRP A 52 -37.77 -7.48 20.02
N PRO A 53 -38.53 -6.37 20.14
CA PRO A 53 -38.32 -5.07 19.49
C PRO A 53 -37.08 -4.35 20.04
N LEU A 54 -36.37 -3.66 19.14
CA LEU A 54 -35.19 -2.88 19.53
C LEU A 54 -35.62 -1.70 20.42
N PRO A 55 -34.76 -1.25 21.36
CA PRO A 55 -35.03 -0.08 22.20
C PRO A 55 -35.42 1.16 21.39
N GLU A 56 -36.39 1.93 21.90
CA GLU A 56 -36.79 3.19 21.28
C GLU A 56 -35.61 4.18 21.23
N GLY A 57 -35.43 4.84 20.09
CA GLY A 57 -34.31 5.77 19.85
C GLY A 57 -33.00 5.13 19.37
N LEU A 58 -32.94 3.81 19.20
CA LEU A 58 -31.74 3.14 18.67
C LEU A 58 -31.62 3.31 17.14
N ASP A 59 -30.75 4.23 16.72
CA ASP A 59 -30.43 4.43 15.30
C ASP A 59 -29.54 3.31 14.72
N ASP A 60 -29.41 3.28 13.39
CA ASP A 60 -28.62 2.25 12.68
C ASP A 60 -27.14 2.30 13.09
N ALA A 61 -26.59 3.49 13.35
CA ALA A 61 -25.19 3.67 13.71
C ALA A 61 -24.88 3.15 15.13
N SER A 62 -25.77 3.40 16.10
CA SER A 62 -25.64 2.92 17.46
C SER A 62 -25.84 1.41 17.53
N LEU A 63 -26.80 0.87 16.77
CA LEU A 63 -26.96 -0.58 16.64
C LEU A 63 -25.70 -1.24 16.05
N GLU A 64 -25.09 -0.62 15.03
CA GLU A 64 -23.83 -1.12 14.48
C GLU A 64 -22.71 -1.10 15.54
N ARG A 65 -22.56 -0.02 16.30
CA ARG A 65 -21.53 0.07 17.36
C ARG A 65 -21.71 -0.99 18.44
N LEU A 66 -22.95 -1.32 18.81
CA LEU A 66 -23.24 -2.35 19.80
C LEU A 66 -22.93 -3.77 19.30
N LEU A 67 -23.27 -4.06 18.03
CA LEU A 67 -23.02 -5.38 17.42
C LEU A 67 -21.57 -5.58 16.95
N PHE A 68 -20.89 -4.48 16.68
CA PHE A 68 -19.50 -4.44 16.22
C PHE A 68 -18.74 -3.38 17.02
N PRO A 69 -18.50 -3.64 18.31
CA PRO A 69 -17.67 -2.72 19.09
C PRO A 69 -16.33 -2.55 18.36
N PRO A 70 -15.83 -1.30 18.25
CA PRO A 70 -14.48 -1.10 17.73
C PRO A 70 -13.56 -2.00 18.55
N GLN A 71 -12.76 -2.83 17.88
CA GLN A 71 -11.71 -3.56 18.57
C GLN A 71 -10.88 -2.49 19.29
N GLY A 72 -10.85 -2.56 20.62
CA GLY A 72 -10.23 -1.54 21.44
C GLY A 72 -8.85 -1.21 20.89
N GLU A 73 -8.52 0.07 20.84
CA GLU A 73 -7.15 0.47 20.55
C GLU A 73 -6.22 -0.34 21.48
N PRO A 74 -5.13 -0.91 20.95
CA PRO A 74 -4.19 -1.66 21.77
C PRO A 74 -3.84 -0.83 23.02
N LYS A 75 -3.99 -1.43 24.21
CA LYS A 75 -3.77 -0.75 25.50
C LYS A 75 -2.38 -0.12 25.61
N ASP A 76 -1.43 -0.60 24.81
CA ASP A 76 -0.13 0.04 24.59
C ASP A 76 0.12 0.21 23.08
N PRO A 77 0.19 1.45 22.56
CA PRO A 77 0.62 1.67 21.19
C PRO A 77 2.08 1.24 21.07
N LYS A 78 2.35 0.26 20.20
CA LYS A 78 3.71 -0.20 19.91
C LYS A 78 4.56 0.97 19.43
N VAL A 79 5.76 1.11 19.97
CA VAL A 79 6.69 2.16 19.57
C VAL A 79 7.04 2.00 18.10
N LEU A 80 6.86 3.07 17.31
CA LEU A 80 7.23 3.10 15.90
C LEU A 80 8.76 3.15 15.77
N PRO A 81 9.36 2.34 14.89
CA PRO A 81 10.78 2.46 14.56
C PRO A 81 11.09 3.83 13.94
N ASP A 82 12.30 4.33 14.17
CA ASP A 82 12.81 5.48 13.42
C ASP A 82 13.09 5.07 11.97
N PHE A 83 12.13 5.36 11.09
CA PHE A 83 12.26 5.04 9.68
C PHE A 83 13.32 5.86 8.95
N SER A 84 13.72 7.02 9.48
CA SER A 84 14.80 7.84 8.89
C SER A 84 16.16 7.17 9.14
N TYR A 85 16.37 6.67 10.36
CA TYR A 85 17.53 5.85 10.70
C TYR A 85 17.56 4.58 9.84
N ILE A 86 16.45 3.82 9.81
CA ILE A 86 16.35 2.61 8.99
C ILE A 86 16.66 2.89 7.52
N HIS A 87 16.12 3.98 6.96
CA HIS A 87 16.34 4.35 5.57
C HIS A 87 17.79 4.72 5.26
N THR A 88 18.49 5.33 6.24
CA THR A 88 19.91 5.69 6.11
C THR A 88 20.79 4.44 6.21
N GLU A 89 20.54 3.59 7.20
CA GLU A 89 21.30 2.34 7.39
C GLU A 89 21.14 1.37 6.22
N LEU A 90 19.95 1.30 5.61
CA LEU A 90 19.72 0.50 4.41
C LEU A 90 20.57 0.90 3.19
N LYS A 91 21.22 2.07 3.19
CA LYS A 91 22.15 2.47 2.13
C LYS A 91 23.54 1.84 2.28
N ARG A 92 23.84 1.27 3.46
CA ARG A 92 25.12 0.60 3.74
C ARG A 92 25.12 -0.80 3.13
N LYS A 93 26.29 -1.24 2.64
CA LYS A 93 26.45 -2.59 2.07
C LYS A 93 26.16 -3.66 3.14
N GLY A 94 25.34 -4.65 2.78
CA GLY A 94 25.03 -5.81 3.63
C GLY A 94 23.92 -5.57 4.67
N VAL A 95 23.44 -4.34 4.85
CA VAL A 95 22.33 -4.06 5.77
C VAL A 95 21.00 -4.43 5.11
N THR A 96 20.16 -5.17 5.83
CA THR A 96 18.84 -5.58 5.37
C THR A 96 17.75 -5.06 6.30
N LEU A 97 16.54 -4.89 5.78
CA LEU A 97 15.40 -4.46 6.60
C LEU A 97 15.06 -5.50 7.68
N LYS A 98 15.38 -6.78 7.44
CA LYS A 98 15.23 -7.85 8.42
C LYS A 98 16.20 -7.66 9.60
N LEU A 99 17.48 -7.38 9.32
CA LEU A 99 18.47 -7.10 10.35
C LEU A 99 18.05 -5.92 11.23
N LEU A 100 17.66 -4.80 10.62
CA LEU A 100 17.21 -3.62 11.36
C LEU A 100 15.90 -3.86 12.15
N TRP A 101 15.05 -4.78 11.68
CA TRP A 101 13.88 -5.23 12.45
C TRP A 101 14.27 -6.09 13.65
N GLU A 102 15.26 -6.96 13.52
CA GLU A 102 15.79 -7.77 14.64
C GLU A 102 16.40 -6.86 15.73
N GLU A 103 17.15 -5.83 15.33
CA GLU A 103 17.67 -4.79 16.24
C GLU A 103 16.54 -4.03 16.94
N TYR A 104 15.55 -3.55 16.17
CA TYR A 104 14.37 -2.89 16.74
C TYR A 104 13.63 -3.76 17.76
N LEU A 105 13.51 -5.07 17.51
CA LEU A 105 12.83 -6.00 18.40
C LEU A 105 13.63 -6.28 19.68
N ALA A 106 14.96 -6.20 19.61
CA ALA A 106 15.83 -6.33 20.78
C ALA A 106 15.60 -5.17 21.77
N ASP A 107 15.43 -3.95 21.25
CA ASP A 107 15.16 -2.76 22.07
C ASP A 107 13.68 -2.64 22.47
N HIS A 108 12.77 -3.24 21.69
CA HIS A 108 11.32 -3.17 21.91
C HIS A 108 10.67 -4.56 21.95
N PRO A 109 10.81 -5.31 23.07
CA PRO A 109 10.15 -6.60 23.24
C PRO A 109 8.62 -6.44 23.11
N GLY A 110 8.04 -7.00 22.04
CA GLY A 110 6.61 -6.83 21.71
C GLY A 110 6.31 -5.83 20.60
N GLY A 111 7.34 -5.28 19.95
CA GLY A 111 7.25 -4.39 18.80
C GLY A 111 6.50 -4.96 17.60
N TYR A 112 6.50 -4.22 16.49
CA TYR A 112 5.85 -4.65 15.26
C TYR A 112 6.47 -5.96 14.73
N ASN A 113 5.60 -6.86 14.23
CA ASN A 113 6.09 -8.02 13.50
C ASN A 113 6.73 -7.58 12.17
N TYR A 114 7.59 -8.43 11.62
CA TYR A 114 8.36 -8.09 10.42
C TYR A 114 7.49 -7.64 9.24
N SER A 115 6.40 -8.36 8.96
CA SER A 115 5.50 -8.02 7.84
C SER A 115 4.86 -6.65 7.98
N HIS A 116 4.42 -6.30 9.20
CA HIS A 116 3.82 -5.01 9.48
C HIS A 116 4.87 -3.89 9.48
N LEU A 117 6.08 -4.12 10.00
CA LEU A 117 7.18 -3.17 9.90
C LEU A 117 7.52 -2.88 8.43
N CYS A 118 7.58 -3.90 7.58
CA CYS A 118 7.82 -3.74 6.14
C CYS A 118 6.71 -2.93 5.44
N TYR A 119 5.46 -3.07 5.90
CA TYR A 119 4.35 -2.26 5.41
C TYR A 119 4.52 -0.79 5.82
N LEU A 120 4.73 -0.53 7.12
CA LEU A 120 4.91 0.82 7.65
C LEU A 120 6.11 1.53 7.02
N TYR A 121 7.25 0.84 6.87
CA TYR A 121 8.43 1.39 6.21
C TYR A 121 8.16 1.78 4.76
N ARG A 122 7.44 0.95 4.00
CA ARG A 122 7.07 1.28 2.61
C ARG A 122 6.17 2.50 2.55
N THR A 123 5.12 2.53 3.37
CA THR A 123 4.21 3.68 3.45
C THR A 123 4.91 4.96 3.88
N TRP A 124 5.91 4.87 4.76
CA TRP A 124 6.75 6.01 5.12
C TRP A 124 7.64 6.44 3.95
N ARG A 125 8.32 5.50 3.30
CA ARG A 125 9.23 5.75 2.18
C ARG A 125 8.53 6.40 0.99
N ASP A 126 7.30 5.99 0.69
CA ASP A 126 6.52 6.53 -0.43
C ASP A 126 6.16 8.02 -0.23
N LYS A 127 6.28 8.55 1.00
CA LYS A 127 6.12 9.97 1.31
C LYS A 127 7.40 10.78 1.07
N LEU A 128 8.54 10.13 0.85
CA LEU A 128 9.78 10.82 0.55
C LEU A 128 9.77 11.27 -0.92
N SER A 129 9.67 12.57 -1.18
CA SER A 129 9.86 13.12 -2.52
C SER A 129 11.34 13.06 -2.90
N LEU A 130 11.74 12.14 -3.78
CA LEU A 130 13.09 12.10 -4.32
C LEU A 130 13.17 12.95 -5.59
N SER A 131 13.82 14.12 -5.53
CA SER A 131 14.26 14.86 -6.71
C SER A 131 15.78 15.00 -6.68
N MET A 132 16.44 14.75 -7.82
CA MET A 132 17.86 15.02 -8.02
C MET A 132 18.00 16.27 -8.89
N ARG A 133 18.19 17.45 -8.28
CA ARG A 133 18.42 18.69 -9.02
C ARG A 133 19.91 18.79 -9.39
N GLN A 134 20.24 18.48 -10.65
CA GLN A 134 21.58 18.73 -11.18
C GLN A 134 21.65 20.17 -11.71
N ILE A 135 22.69 20.92 -11.35
CA ILE A 135 22.95 22.28 -11.84
C ILE A 135 24.11 22.20 -12.83
N HIS A 136 23.90 22.64 -14.07
CA HIS A 136 24.95 22.73 -15.09
C HIS A 136 25.23 24.20 -15.38
N LYS A 137 26.38 24.72 -14.94
CA LYS A 137 26.81 26.08 -15.31
C LYS A 137 27.29 26.08 -16.76
N ALA A 138 26.92 27.09 -17.52
CA ALA A 138 27.32 27.23 -18.92
C ALA A 138 28.86 27.26 -19.04
N GLY A 139 29.40 26.47 -19.96
CA GLY A 139 30.84 26.35 -20.19
C GLY A 139 31.63 25.49 -19.19
N GLU A 140 31.02 24.99 -18.10
CA GLU A 140 31.75 24.19 -17.09
C GLU A 140 31.88 22.71 -17.50
N LYS A 141 30.83 22.14 -18.09
CA LYS A 141 30.76 20.72 -18.45
C LYS A 141 30.05 20.53 -19.78
N MET A 142 30.62 19.66 -20.59
CA MET A 142 30.05 19.14 -21.83
C MET A 142 29.98 17.62 -21.72
N PHE A 143 28.87 17.07 -22.13
CA PHE A 143 28.67 15.64 -22.22
C PHE A 143 29.03 15.20 -23.63
N VAL A 144 29.84 14.16 -23.75
CA VAL A 144 30.27 13.63 -25.04
C VAL A 144 29.96 12.15 -25.09
N ASP A 145 29.57 11.68 -26.25
CA ASP A 145 29.32 10.26 -26.48
C ASP A 145 29.61 9.89 -27.93
N PHE A 146 29.87 8.60 -28.15
CA PHE A 146 29.89 8.02 -29.49
C PHE A 146 28.72 7.04 -29.58
N ALA A 147 28.09 6.94 -30.76
CA ALA A 147 26.98 6.00 -30.96
C ALA A 147 27.38 4.52 -30.72
N GLY A 148 28.69 4.23 -30.68
CA GLY A 148 29.28 2.92 -30.41
C GLY A 148 29.17 1.96 -31.60
N GLN A 149 28.09 2.04 -32.37
CA GLN A 149 27.92 1.37 -33.65
C GLN A 149 28.42 2.28 -34.79
N THR A 150 29.11 1.69 -35.75
CA THR A 150 29.40 2.38 -37.00
C THR A 150 28.14 2.47 -37.86
N VAL A 151 28.09 3.50 -38.70
CA VAL A 151 27.05 3.69 -39.70
C VAL A 151 27.67 3.60 -41.09
N PRO A 152 27.09 2.84 -42.03
CA PRO A 152 27.61 2.74 -43.39
C PRO A 152 27.38 4.04 -44.15
N VAL A 153 28.45 4.59 -44.69
CA VAL A 153 28.46 5.75 -45.59
C VAL A 153 28.86 5.26 -46.97
N VAL A 154 27.92 5.36 -47.91
CA VAL A 154 28.12 4.88 -49.28
C VAL A 154 28.64 6.03 -50.15
N ASP A 155 29.79 5.84 -50.79
CA ASP A 155 30.23 6.75 -51.83
C ASP A 155 29.29 6.62 -53.04
N ALA A 156 28.56 7.68 -53.35
CA ALA A 156 27.54 7.65 -54.38
C ALA A 156 28.08 7.43 -55.81
N ARG A 157 29.39 7.62 -56.04
CA ARG A 157 30.02 7.46 -57.36
C ARG A 157 30.63 6.10 -57.55
N THR A 158 31.29 5.58 -56.52
CA THR A 158 31.99 4.28 -56.61
C THR A 158 31.13 3.13 -56.08
N GLY A 159 30.11 3.44 -55.26
CA GLY A 159 29.27 2.46 -54.59
C GLY A 159 29.97 1.77 -53.41
N GLU A 160 31.20 2.18 -53.07
CA GLU A 160 31.94 1.62 -51.94
C GLU A 160 31.31 2.07 -50.62
N ILE A 161 31.25 1.14 -49.65
CA ILE A 161 30.65 1.38 -48.33
C ILE A 161 31.78 1.52 -47.31
N ASN A 162 31.83 2.66 -46.64
CA ASN A 162 32.76 2.94 -45.54
C ASN A 162 31.99 3.07 -44.22
N GLU A 163 32.44 2.38 -43.19
CA GLU A 163 31.84 2.40 -41.86
C GLU A 163 32.34 3.63 -41.07
N ALA A 164 31.45 4.57 -40.76
CA ALA A 164 31.76 5.81 -40.03
C ALA A 164 31.31 5.73 -38.57
N GLN A 165 32.00 6.42 -37.66
CA GLN A 165 31.64 6.49 -36.23
C GLN A 165 30.95 7.81 -35.94
N VAL A 166 29.76 7.79 -35.31
CA VAL A 166 29.05 9.03 -34.98
C VAL A 166 29.47 9.53 -33.61
N PHE A 167 30.00 10.75 -33.56
CA PHE A 167 30.31 11.48 -32.33
C PHE A 167 29.23 12.52 -32.04
N VAL A 168 28.85 12.68 -30.77
CA VAL A 168 27.91 13.71 -30.31
C VAL A 168 28.43 14.39 -29.05
N ALA A 169 28.32 15.71 -29.00
CA ALA A 169 28.63 16.52 -27.82
C ALA A 169 27.48 17.48 -27.47
N VAL A 170 27.16 17.62 -26.18
CA VAL A 170 26.08 18.47 -25.68
C VAL A 170 26.51 19.30 -24.49
N GLN A 171 26.27 20.61 -24.53
CA GLN A 171 26.49 21.47 -23.37
C GLN A 171 25.36 21.30 -22.33
N GLY A 172 25.70 20.91 -21.10
CA GLY A 172 24.70 20.60 -20.07
C GLY A 172 23.80 21.75 -19.63
N ALA A 173 24.23 23.00 -19.84
CA ALA A 173 23.47 24.19 -19.44
C ALA A 173 22.45 24.65 -20.49
N SER A 174 22.77 24.47 -21.78
CA SER A 174 21.98 25.00 -22.90
C SER A 174 21.37 23.91 -23.77
N ASN A 175 21.81 22.66 -23.61
CA ASN A 175 21.53 21.54 -24.52
C ASN A 175 21.96 21.84 -25.98
N TYR A 176 22.94 22.71 -26.18
CA TYR A 176 23.49 22.96 -27.51
C TYR A 176 24.29 21.73 -27.97
N THR A 177 23.85 21.14 -29.08
CA THR A 177 24.32 19.85 -29.58
C THR A 177 25.18 20.01 -30.82
N TYR A 178 26.30 19.29 -30.84
CA TYR A 178 27.18 19.10 -31.98
C TYR A 178 27.23 17.61 -32.34
N ALA A 179 27.26 17.28 -33.63
CA ALA A 179 27.39 15.91 -34.12
C ALA A 179 28.22 15.84 -35.40
N GLU A 180 29.03 14.79 -35.53
CA GLU A 180 29.87 14.49 -36.70
C GLU A 180 29.96 12.96 -36.93
N ALA A 181 30.26 12.54 -38.16
CA ALA A 181 30.40 11.14 -38.57
C ALA A 181 31.49 10.99 -39.65
#